data_AF-A0A9X3EJ26-F1
#
_entry.id   AF-A0A9X3EJ26-F1
#
_cell.length_a   1.000
_cell.length_b   1.000
_cell.length_c   1.000
_cell.angle_alpha   90.00
_cell.angle_beta   90.00
_cell.angle_gamma   90.00
#
_symmetry.space_group_name_H-M   'P 1'
#
loop_
_entity.id
_entity.type
_entity.pdbx_description
1 polymer ?
#
loop_
_entity_poly.entity_id
_entity_poly.type
_entity_poly.pdbx_seq_one_letter_code
_entity_poly.pdbx_strand_id
1 'polypeptide(L)'
;MAALLGPDGRRLGALPARCVVGRSPACDLVLDVRDVSREHAVVYWTGAAWELQDLGSRNGTYLAGRRLVARECLPLARGAEIRFGETLGPWQLVDDAPPRPMAVNLVDGRVVLVDVDELALPDADEPALWLRRSDAGVWFAEPADGPATRVEDRAVLTAGGEPWRVHLTDGVAATWQAASEPDAPPVHLQFRVSADEEHVELAARVGERRIDLKARAHHYPLLLLARARLADRAAGIPDGEEGWLPQDRLLQMLKVDVGYLHLSIHRIRLQFTQAGVPDPTRVVERRLGAGLLRLGIAHVTIDPL
;
A
#
# COMPACT_ATOMS: atom_id res chain seq x y z
N MET A 1 -10.63 -5.41 -6.90
CA MET A 1 -9.46 -6.29 -6.68
C MET A 1 -9.99 -7.69 -6.79
N ALA A 2 -9.22 -8.62 -7.38
CA ALA A 2 -9.78 -9.91 -7.73
C ALA A 2 -10.50 -10.60 -6.57
N ALA A 3 -11.61 -11.26 -6.88
CA ALA A 3 -12.45 -11.89 -5.87
C ALA A 3 -13.04 -13.20 -6.42
N LEU A 4 -13.06 -14.22 -5.55
CA LEU A 4 -13.70 -15.50 -5.81
C LEU A 4 -15.01 -15.59 -5.02
N LEU A 5 -16.08 -16.04 -5.67
CA LEU A 5 -17.37 -16.34 -5.05
C LEU A 5 -17.61 -17.84 -5.06
N GLY A 6 -17.80 -18.43 -3.88
CA GLY A 6 -18.07 -19.83 -3.67
C GLY A 6 -19.55 -20.19 -3.80
N PRO A 7 -19.87 -21.49 -3.91
CA PRO A 7 -21.23 -21.99 -4.14
C PRO A 7 -22.18 -21.77 -2.95
N ASP A 8 -21.65 -21.59 -1.76
CA ASP A 8 -22.35 -21.25 -0.52
C ASP A 8 -22.53 -19.74 -0.31
N GLY A 9 -22.16 -18.94 -1.32
CA GLY A 9 -22.11 -17.48 -1.21
C GLY A 9 -20.86 -16.95 -0.49
N ARG A 10 -19.95 -17.83 -0.04
CA ARG A 10 -18.68 -17.42 0.57
C ARG A 10 -17.88 -16.61 -0.44
N ARG A 11 -17.49 -15.40 -0.07
CA ARG A 11 -16.66 -14.54 -0.92
C ARG A 11 -15.26 -14.43 -0.34
N LEU A 12 -14.26 -14.82 -1.11
CA LEU A 12 -12.88 -14.41 -0.86
C LEU A 12 -12.63 -13.11 -1.62
N GLY A 13 -12.81 -11.99 -0.94
CA GLY A 13 -12.46 -10.67 -1.47
C GLY A 13 -10.95 -10.45 -1.33
N ALA A 14 -10.33 -9.82 -2.34
CA ALA A 14 -8.90 -9.50 -2.38
C ALA A 14 -7.98 -10.74 -2.46
N LEU A 15 -7.86 -11.32 -3.66
CA LEU A 15 -6.91 -12.39 -3.90
C LEU A 15 -5.46 -11.85 -3.86
N PRO A 16 -4.54 -12.51 -3.12
CA PRO A 16 -3.11 -12.22 -3.25
C PRO A 16 -2.62 -12.64 -4.65
N ALA A 17 -1.50 -12.05 -5.09
CA ALA A 17 -0.91 -12.35 -6.40
C ALA A 17 -0.60 -13.84 -6.61
N ARG A 18 -0.41 -14.59 -5.52
CA ARG A 18 -0.39 -16.05 -5.51
C ARG A 18 -1.32 -16.53 -4.41
N CYS A 19 -2.47 -17.08 -4.80
CA CYS A 19 -3.51 -17.60 -3.93
C CYS A 19 -3.55 -19.13 -4.00
N VAL A 20 -3.00 -19.79 -2.98
CA VAL A 20 -3.01 -21.24 -2.85
C VAL A 20 -4.36 -21.69 -2.32
N VAL A 21 -5.00 -22.62 -3.02
CA VAL A 21 -6.28 -23.22 -2.65
C VAL A 21 -6.04 -24.65 -2.20
N GLY A 22 -6.61 -25.04 -1.07
CA GLY A 22 -6.47 -26.39 -0.56
C GLY A 22 -7.16 -26.61 0.78
N ARG A 23 -7.09 -27.83 1.31
CA ARG A 23 -7.64 -28.14 2.64
C ARG A 23 -6.70 -27.83 3.79
N SER A 24 -5.42 -27.54 3.50
CA SER A 24 -4.45 -27.20 4.54
C SER A 24 -4.80 -25.83 5.15
N PRO A 25 -4.67 -25.65 6.48
CA PRO A 25 -4.82 -24.32 7.09
C PRO A 25 -3.73 -23.33 6.66
N ALA A 26 -2.67 -23.81 6.00
CA ALA A 26 -1.63 -22.97 5.42
C ALA A 26 -2.02 -22.35 4.05
N CYS A 27 -3.15 -22.77 3.46
CA CYS A 27 -3.64 -22.23 2.20
C CYS A 27 -4.31 -20.86 2.39
N ASP A 28 -4.27 -20.04 1.34
CA ASP A 28 -4.93 -18.73 1.31
C ASP A 28 -6.46 -18.91 1.24
N LEU A 29 -6.93 -19.87 0.43
CA LEU A 29 -8.32 -20.34 0.43
C LEU A 29 -8.41 -21.75 1.02
N VAL A 30 -8.85 -21.82 2.27
CA VAL A 30 -9.06 -23.10 2.97
C VAL A 30 -10.43 -23.68 2.64
N LEU A 31 -10.41 -24.85 1.99
CA LEU A 31 -11.57 -25.70 1.69
C LEU A 31 -11.41 -27.02 2.45
N ASP A 32 -11.87 -27.07 3.70
CA ASP A 32 -11.70 -28.22 4.60
C ASP A 32 -12.66 -29.37 4.26
N VAL A 33 -12.42 -29.99 3.10
CA VAL A 33 -13.14 -31.19 2.65
C VAL A 33 -12.15 -32.23 2.15
N ARG A 34 -12.46 -33.51 2.35
CA ARG A 34 -11.56 -34.63 2.00
C ARG A 34 -11.23 -34.71 0.51
N ASP A 35 -12.16 -34.25 -0.31
CA ASP A 35 -12.10 -34.20 -1.77
C ASP A 35 -11.03 -33.22 -2.28
N VAL A 36 -10.66 -32.23 -1.47
CA VAL A 36 -9.63 -31.25 -1.79
C VAL A 36 -8.27 -31.70 -1.23
N SER A 37 -7.22 -31.67 -2.05
CA SER A 37 -5.83 -31.90 -1.63
C SER A 37 -5.34 -30.83 -0.64
N ARG A 38 -4.29 -31.14 0.14
CA ARG A 38 -3.71 -30.19 1.12
C ARG A 38 -3.33 -28.87 0.45
N GLU A 39 -2.62 -28.96 -0.66
CA GLU A 39 -2.42 -27.90 -1.64
C GLU A 39 -2.98 -28.46 -2.95
N HIS A 40 -4.06 -27.87 -3.45
CA HIS A 40 -4.85 -28.44 -4.54
C HIS A 40 -4.56 -27.73 -5.86
N ALA A 41 -4.68 -26.41 -5.83
CA ALA A 41 -4.49 -25.56 -6.97
C ALA A 41 -3.92 -24.22 -6.53
N VAL A 42 -3.49 -23.43 -7.50
CA VAL A 42 -3.10 -22.06 -7.27
C VAL A 42 -3.71 -21.16 -8.33
N VAL A 43 -4.29 -20.05 -7.87
CA VAL A 43 -4.69 -18.93 -8.71
C VAL A 43 -3.59 -17.88 -8.58
N TYR A 44 -2.96 -17.48 -9.66
CA TYR A 44 -1.85 -16.54 -9.61
C TYR A 44 -1.91 -15.49 -10.72
N TRP A 45 -1.32 -14.33 -10.43
CA TRP A 45 -1.20 -13.21 -11.35
C TRP A 45 0.11 -13.29 -12.12
N THR A 46 0.05 -13.18 -13.45
CA THR A 46 1.23 -13.24 -14.33
C THR A 46 1.91 -11.88 -14.56
N GLY A 47 1.35 -10.81 -14.01
CA GLY A 47 1.68 -9.43 -14.38
C GLY A 47 0.65 -8.80 -15.33
N ALA A 48 -0.09 -9.63 -16.09
CA ALA A 48 -1.08 -9.16 -17.06
C ALA A 48 -2.47 -9.79 -16.88
N ALA A 49 -2.55 -11.03 -16.41
CA ALA A 49 -3.81 -11.75 -16.22
C ALA A 49 -3.73 -12.74 -15.05
N TRP A 50 -4.90 -13.20 -14.60
CA TRP A 50 -5.00 -14.32 -13.67
C TRP A 50 -4.89 -15.64 -14.43
N GLU A 51 -4.18 -16.60 -13.84
CA GLU A 51 -4.09 -17.97 -14.31
C GLU A 51 -4.42 -18.95 -13.17
N LEU A 52 -4.95 -20.11 -13.55
CA LEU A 52 -5.25 -21.22 -12.66
C LEU A 52 -4.32 -22.39 -13.00
N GLN A 53 -3.70 -22.97 -11.98
CA GLN A 53 -2.88 -24.17 -12.10
C GLN A 53 -3.29 -25.22 -11.08
N ASP A 54 -3.47 -26.47 -11.54
CA ASP A 54 -3.61 -27.63 -10.65
C ASP A 54 -2.24 -28.08 -10.12
N LEU A 55 -2.10 -28.29 -8.82
CA LEU A 55 -0.82 -28.63 -8.18
C LEU A 55 -0.55 -30.16 -8.13
N GLY A 56 -1.20 -30.95 -8.99
CA GLY A 56 -1.19 -32.41 -8.91
C GLY A 56 -2.21 -32.91 -7.89
N SER A 57 -3.41 -32.32 -7.89
CA SER A 57 -4.46 -32.70 -6.97
C SER A 57 -4.97 -34.12 -7.22
N ARG A 58 -5.49 -34.79 -6.18
CA ARG A 58 -5.95 -36.18 -6.31
C ARG A 58 -7.19 -36.29 -7.21
N ASN A 59 -8.13 -35.36 -7.02
CA ASN A 59 -9.45 -35.42 -7.64
C ASN A 59 -9.61 -34.40 -8.79
N GLY A 60 -8.55 -33.64 -9.09
CA GLY A 60 -8.49 -32.73 -10.22
C GLY A 60 -9.09 -31.36 -9.95
N THR A 61 -8.57 -30.38 -10.69
CA THR A 61 -9.16 -29.04 -10.84
C THR A 61 -9.88 -28.96 -12.17
N TYR A 62 -11.03 -28.28 -12.21
CA TYR A 62 -11.84 -28.10 -13.41
C TYR A 62 -12.04 -26.61 -13.69
N LEU A 63 -11.96 -26.20 -14.95
CA LEU A 63 -12.24 -24.85 -15.42
C LEU A 63 -13.30 -24.92 -16.53
N ALA A 64 -14.44 -24.25 -16.33
CA ALA A 64 -15.59 -24.32 -17.23
C ALA A 64 -16.00 -25.77 -17.59
N GLY A 65 -15.96 -26.66 -16.60
CA GLY A 65 -16.27 -28.09 -16.76
C GLY A 65 -15.15 -28.95 -17.37
N ARG A 66 -14.09 -28.36 -17.91
CA ARG A 66 -12.92 -29.10 -18.42
C ARG A 66 -11.94 -29.40 -17.27
N ARG A 67 -11.59 -30.67 -17.07
CA ARG A 67 -10.52 -31.05 -16.14
C ARG A 67 -9.17 -30.56 -16.66
N LEU A 68 -8.40 -29.89 -15.81
CA LEU A 68 -7.03 -29.50 -16.12
C LEU A 68 -6.12 -30.73 -16.12
N VAL A 69 -5.11 -30.73 -16.99
CA VAL A 69 -3.99 -31.65 -16.85
C VAL A 69 -3.17 -31.24 -15.62
N ALA A 70 -2.58 -32.20 -14.90
CA ALA A 70 -1.78 -31.88 -13.73
C ALA A 70 -0.66 -30.89 -14.09
N ARG A 71 -0.54 -29.80 -13.32
CA ARG A 71 0.39 -28.67 -13.52
C ARG A 71 0.15 -27.82 -14.78
N GLU A 72 -0.93 -28.06 -15.52
CA GLU A 72 -1.36 -27.17 -16.61
C GLU A 72 -1.76 -25.81 -16.04
N CYS A 73 -1.31 -24.74 -16.70
CA CYS A 73 -1.71 -23.36 -16.41
C CYS A 73 -2.70 -22.90 -17.47
N LEU A 74 -3.86 -22.40 -17.05
CA LEU A 74 -4.87 -21.86 -17.96
C LEU A 74 -5.26 -20.43 -17.55
N PRO A 75 -5.50 -19.52 -18.52
CA PRO A 75 -6.06 -18.20 -18.23
C PRO A 75 -7.38 -18.29 -17.48
N LEU A 76 -7.52 -17.44 -16.47
CA LEU A 76 -8.71 -17.33 -15.65
C LEU A 76 -9.32 -15.94 -15.83
N ALA A 77 -10.39 -15.87 -16.63
CA ALA A 77 -11.11 -14.64 -16.90
C ALA A 77 -12.29 -14.46 -15.93
N ARG A 78 -12.74 -13.22 -15.77
CA ARG A 78 -13.98 -12.92 -15.05
C ARG A 78 -15.15 -13.73 -15.58
N GLY A 79 -15.97 -14.25 -14.67
CA GLY A 79 -17.11 -15.12 -14.94
C GLY A 79 -16.75 -16.60 -15.04
N ALA A 80 -15.47 -16.96 -15.13
CA ALA A 80 -15.04 -18.35 -15.23
C ALA A 80 -15.39 -19.14 -13.96
N GLU A 81 -15.94 -20.34 -14.17
CA GLU A 81 -16.26 -21.29 -13.12
C GLU A 81 -15.10 -22.26 -12.89
N ILE A 82 -14.69 -22.39 -11.64
CA ILE A 82 -13.60 -23.22 -11.16
C ILE A 82 -14.18 -24.26 -10.21
N ARG A 83 -13.78 -25.53 -10.34
CA ARG A 83 -14.10 -26.57 -9.36
C ARG A 83 -12.82 -27.19 -8.82
N PHE A 84 -12.75 -27.34 -7.50
CA PHE A 84 -11.65 -27.99 -6.82
C PHE A 84 -12.15 -29.33 -6.28
N GLY A 85 -11.77 -30.43 -6.93
CA GLY A 85 -12.40 -31.73 -6.73
C GLY A 85 -13.73 -31.88 -7.45
N GLU A 86 -14.49 -32.90 -7.05
CA GLU A 86 -15.73 -33.34 -7.70
C GLU A 86 -16.99 -33.03 -6.88
N THR A 87 -16.86 -32.89 -5.56
CA THR A 87 -17.99 -32.82 -4.62
C THR A 87 -18.48 -31.41 -4.31
N LEU A 88 -17.60 -30.42 -4.45
CA LEU A 88 -17.94 -29.01 -4.22
C LEU A 88 -18.59 -28.38 -5.46
N GLY A 89 -19.52 -27.46 -5.23
CA GLY A 89 -20.03 -26.57 -6.28
C GLY A 89 -18.94 -25.64 -6.84
N PRO A 90 -19.20 -24.99 -7.99
CA PRO A 90 -18.22 -24.13 -8.63
C PRO A 90 -17.97 -22.86 -7.83
N TRP A 91 -16.70 -22.45 -7.81
CA TRP A 91 -16.27 -21.09 -7.49
C TRP A 91 -16.27 -20.26 -8.76
N GLN A 92 -16.53 -18.97 -8.68
CA GLN A 92 -16.50 -18.06 -9.82
C GLN A 92 -15.55 -16.90 -9.56
N LEU A 93 -14.71 -16.54 -10.55
CA LEU A 93 -13.96 -15.29 -10.53
C LEU A 93 -14.90 -14.13 -10.86
N VAL A 94 -15.29 -13.34 -9.87
CA VAL A 94 -16.31 -12.28 -10.04
C VAL A 94 -15.71 -10.89 -10.28
N ASP A 95 -14.43 -10.71 -9.94
CA ASP A 95 -13.58 -9.53 -10.20
C ASP A 95 -12.20 -10.06 -10.59
N ASP A 96 -11.59 -9.52 -11.64
CA ASP A 96 -10.29 -9.91 -12.20
C ASP A 96 -9.26 -8.77 -12.12
N ALA A 97 -9.55 -7.71 -11.37
CA ALA A 97 -8.61 -6.60 -11.19
C ALA A 97 -7.28 -7.09 -10.58
N PRO A 98 -6.15 -6.46 -10.96
CA PRO A 98 -4.83 -6.85 -10.48
C PRO A 98 -4.74 -6.93 -8.95
N PRO A 99 -3.89 -7.81 -8.41
CA PRO A 99 -3.64 -7.86 -6.98
C PRO A 99 -3.03 -6.53 -6.53
N ARG A 100 -3.42 -6.09 -5.33
CA ARG A 100 -2.78 -4.97 -4.63
C ARG A 100 -2.09 -5.52 -3.40
N PRO A 101 -0.98 -4.92 -2.97
CA PRO A 101 -0.40 -5.30 -1.69
C PRO A 101 -1.41 -5.05 -0.56
N MET A 102 -1.42 -5.96 0.39
CA MET A 102 -2.44 -6.04 1.44
C MET A 102 -1.90 -6.76 2.67
N ALA A 103 -2.66 -6.71 3.75
CA ALA A 103 -2.45 -7.50 4.95
C ALA A 103 -3.76 -8.18 5.36
N VAL A 104 -3.67 -9.45 5.73
CA VAL A 104 -4.81 -10.28 6.17
C VAL A 104 -4.60 -10.66 7.62
N ASN A 105 -5.54 -10.30 8.48
CA ASN A 105 -5.56 -10.72 9.87
C ASN A 105 -5.88 -12.22 9.94
N LEU A 106 -5.05 -12.98 10.67
CA LEU A 106 -5.18 -14.44 10.73
C LEU A 106 -6.17 -14.92 11.79
N VAL A 107 -6.74 -14.01 12.60
CA VAL A 107 -7.76 -14.31 13.62
C VAL A 107 -9.16 -14.17 13.03
N ASP A 108 -9.46 -13.01 12.45
CA ASP A 108 -10.82 -12.66 11.98
C ASP A 108 -10.96 -12.62 10.45
N GLY A 109 -9.86 -12.73 9.69
CA GLY A 109 -9.86 -12.67 8.23
C GLY A 109 -10.02 -11.26 7.65
N ARG A 110 -9.96 -10.21 8.47
CA ARG A 110 -10.02 -8.82 8.02
C ARG A 110 -8.86 -8.52 7.07
N VAL A 111 -9.17 -7.80 6.00
CA VAL A 111 -8.20 -7.40 4.97
C VAL A 111 -8.00 -5.89 5.02
N VAL A 112 -6.75 -5.46 5.09
CA VAL A 112 -6.34 -4.06 4.95
C VAL A 112 -5.56 -3.93 3.65
N LEU A 113 -5.91 -2.94 2.83
CA LEU A 113 -5.27 -2.70 1.54
C LEU A 113 -4.24 -1.58 1.67
N VAL A 114 -3.16 -1.68 0.89
CA VAL A 114 -2.19 -0.59 0.76
C VAL A 114 -2.87 0.62 0.15
N ASP A 115 -2.64 1.79 0.73
CA ASP A 115 -3.05 3.09 0.24
C ASP A 115 -1.81 3.99 0.05
N VAL A 116 -1.57 4.44 -1.18
CA VAL A 116 -0.44 5.30 -1.53
C VAL A 116 0.93 4.74 -1.06
N ASP A 117 1.22 3.48 -1.41
CA ASP A 117 2.44 2.73 -1.05
C ASP A 117 2.70 2.57 0.47
N GLU A 118 1.70 2.83 1.30
CA GLU A 118 1.73 2.60 2.74
C GLU A 118 0.51 1.79 3.21
N LEU A 119 0.62 1.15 4.36
CA LEU A 119 -0.46 0.42 5.00
C LEU A 119 -0.34 0.54 6.51
N ALA A 120 -1.45 0.86 7.17
CA ALA A 120 -1.53 0.95 8.62
C ALA A 120 -2.26 -0.26 9.20
N LEU A 121 -1.68 -0.91 10.21
CA LEU A 121 -2.27 -2.04 10.92
C LEU A 121 -2.55 -1.69 12.39
N PRO A 122 -3.69 -2.10 12.95
CA PRO A 122 -4.79 -2.81 12.29
C PRO A 122 -5.61 -1.92 11.34
N ASP A 123 -5.53 -0.61 11.50
CA ASP A 123 -6.17 0.39 10.66
C ASP A 123 -5.40 1.73 10.73
N ALA A 124 -5.82 2.67 9.89
CA ALA A 124 -5.21 3.99 9.77
C ALA A 124 -5.71 5.01 10.79
N ASP A 125 -6.62 4.68 11.71
CA ASP A 125 -7.05 5.60 12.76
C ASP A 125 -6.22 5.38 14.03
N GLU A 126 -5.98 4.12 14.40
CA GLU A 126 -5.14 3.73 15.54
C GLU A 126 -4.04 2.72 15.13
N PRO A 127 -3.02 3.17 14.37
CA PRO A 127 -1.99 2.28 13.86
C PRO A 127 -1.03 1.80 14.94
N ALA A 128 -0.95 0.48 15.13
CA ALA A 128 0.11 -0.17 15.89
C ALA A 128 1.39 -0.41 15.05
N LEU A 129 1.24 -0.56 13.74
CA LEU A 129 2.33 -0.85 12.81
C LEU A 129 2.09 -0.20 11.45
N TRP A 130 3.11 0.44 10.88
CA TRP A 130 3.09 0.95 9.51
C TRP A 130 3.92 0.07 8.60
N LEU A 131 3.38 -0.35 7.46
CA LEU A 131 4.14 -0.89 6.34
C LEU A 131 4.33 0.18 5.27
N ARG A 132 5.55 0.32 4.78
CA ARG A 132 5.91 1.34 3.79
C ARG A 132 6.80 0.76 2.70
N ARG A 133 6.56 1.15 1.46
CA ARG A 133 7.44 0.82 0.34
C ARG A 133 8.43 1.96 0.10
N SER A 134 9.70 1.61 -0.06
CA SER A 134 10.74 2.56 -0.49
C SER A 134 10.72 2.75 -2.02
N ASP A 135 11.42 3.78 -2.51
CA ASP A 135 11.59 4.03 -3.96
C ASP A 135 12.28 2.86 -4.69
N ALA A 136 13.12 2.10 -3.98
CA ALA A 136 13.73 0.87 -4.49
C ALA A 136 12.75 -0.32 -4.54
N GLY A 137 11.49 -0.11 -4.18
CA GLY A 137 10.43 -1.11 -4.17
C GLY A 137 10.43 -2.04 -2.96
N VAL A 138 11.32 -1.83 -1.98
CA VAL A 138 11.47 -2.66 -0.78
C VAL A 138 10.52 -2.22 0.31
N TRP A 139 9.83 -3.18 0.95
CA TRP A 139 8.91 -2.94 2.05
C TRP A 139 9.59 -2.97 3.42
N PHE A 140 9.16 -2.06 4.29
CA PHE A 140 9.58 -1.97 5.68
C PHE A 140 8.37 -1.90 6.62
N ALA A 141 8.48 -2.53 7.78
CA ALA A 141 7.56 -2.42 8.90
C ALA A 141 8.17 -1.48 9.96
N GLU A 142 7.42 -0.46 10.32
CA GLU A 142 7.76 0.58 11.29
C GLU A 142 6.79 0.49 12.47
N PRO A 143 7.20 -0.11 13.61
CA PRO A 143 6.43 -0.02 14.84
C PRO A 143 6.45 1.42 15.37
N ALA A 144 5.49 1.77 16.23
CA ALA A 144 5.49 3.08 16.89
C ALA A 144 6.80 3.29 17.67
N ASP A 145 7.22 2.28 18.43
CA ASP A 145 8.42 2.31 19.26
C ASP A 145 9.44 1.27 18.77
N GLY A 146 10.24 1.61 17.77
CA GLY A 146 11.32 0.74 17.33
C GLY A 146 11.88 1.06 15.95
N PRO A 147 12.94 0.34 15.55
CA PRO A 147 13.53 0.52 14.23
C PRO A 147 12.64 -0.05 13.14
N ALA A 148 12.70 0.56 11.95
CA ALA A 148 12.14 0.00 10.74
C ALA A 148 12.83 -1.34 10.39
N THR A 149 12.06 -2.36 10.05
CA THR A 149 12.57 -3.68 9.66
C THR A 149 12.11 -4.04 8.26
N ARG A 150 12.97 -4.66 7.45
CA ARG A 150 12.60 -5.11 6.10
C ARG A 150 11.56 -6.23 6.21
N VAL A 151 10.56 -6.19 5.33
CA VAL A 151 9.48 -7.19 5.27
C VAL A 151 9.47 -7.86 3.90
N GLU A 152 9.30 -9.18 3.91
CA GLU A 152 9.15 -10.00 2.70
C GLU A 152 7.68 -10.41 2.49
N ASP A 153 7.33 -10.79 1.26
CA ASP A 153 6.01 -11.34 0.97
C ASP A 153 5.69 -12.52 1.89
N ARG A 154 4.42 -12.63 2.30
CA ARG A 154 3.90 -13.66 3.21
C ARG A 154 4.48 -13.64 4.63
N ALA A 155 5.29 -12.65 5.01
CA ALA A 155 5.69 -12.46 6.40
C ALA A 155 4.48 -12.33 7.31
N VAL A 156 4.59 -12.89 8.52
CA VAL A 156 3.58 -12.72 9.57
C VAL A 156 4.10 -11.67 10.55
N LEU A 157 3.38 -10.57 10.66
CA LEU A 157 3.69 -9.43 11.54
C LEU A 157 2.68 -9.39 12.69
N THR A 158 3.08 -8.80 13.81
CA THR A 158 2.18 -8.57 14.95
C THR A 158 1.81 -7.10 15.01
N ALA A 159 0.51 -6.79 14.99
CA ALA A 159 -0.01 -5.44 15.14
C ALA A 159 -1.28 -5.47 15.98
N GLY A 160 -1.36 -4.61 17.00
CA GLY A 160 -2.48 -4.62 17.96
C GLY A 160 -2.59 -5.94 18.75
N GLY A 161 -1.50 -6.70 18.90
CA GLY A 161 -1.49 -8.01 19.54
C GLY A 161 -1.99 -9.16 18.65
N GLU A 162 -2.40 -8.90 17.42
CA GLU A 162 -2.91 -9.91 16.49
C GLU A 162 -1.91 -10.21 15.37
N PRO A 163 -1.89 -11.45 14.86
CA PRO A 163 -1.05 -11.84 13.72
C PRO A 163 -1.67 -11.45 12.37
N TRP A 164 -0.86 -10.79 11.54
CA TRP A 164 -1.22 -10.34 10.20
C TRP A 164 -0.26 -10.94 9.17
N ARG A 165 -0.79 -11.61 8.15
CA ARG A 165 0.01 -12.03 6.99
C ARG A 165 -0.02 -10.93 5.94
N VAL A 166 1.15 -10.46 5.54
CA VAL A 166 1.26 -9.50 4.43
C VAL A 166 1.34 -10.23 3.10
N HIS A 167 0.70 -9.68 2.09
CA HIS A 167 0.87 -10.08 0.70
C HIS A 167 1.44 -8.88 -0.03
N LEU A 168 2.76 -8.88 -0.15
CA LEU A 168 3.53 -7.80 -0.74
C LEU A 168 3.81 -8.22 -2.16
N THR A 169 3.09 -7.65 -3.12
CA THR A 169 3.43 -7.86 -4.52
C THR A 169 4.78 -7.22 -4.75
N ASP A 170 5.84 -8.03 -4.82
CA ASP A 170 7.03 -7.65 -5.56
C ASP A 170 6.53 -7.18 -6.91
N GLY A 171 7.03 -6.04 -7.39
CA GLY A 171 6.61 -5.48 -8.66
C GLY A 171 6.82 -6.48 -9.80
N VAL A 172 5.85 -7.36 -10.05
CA VAL A 172 5.40 -7.73 -11.38
C VAL A 172 4.39 -6.67 -11.84
N ALA A 173 4.67 -5.41 -11.50
CA ALA A 173 4.57 -4.42 -12.54
C ALA A 173 5.48 -4.93 -13.66
N ALA A 174 4.92 -5.05 -14.86
CA ALA A 174 5.72 -5.03 -16.07
C ALA A 174 6.86 -4.02 -15.91
N THR A 175 7.92 -4.19 -16.68
CA THR A 175 9.01 -3.24 -16.86
C THR A 175 8.51 -1.89 -17.40
N TRP A 176 7.56 -1.24 -16.75
CA TRP A 176 7.60 0.17 -16.50
C TRP A 176 8.83 0.35 -15.64
N GLN A 177 9.95 0.54 -16.33
CA GLN A 177 10.90 1.53 -15.86
C GLN A 177 10.07 2.60 -15.14
N ALA A 178 10.31 2.75 -13.85
CA ALA A 178 10.33 4.09 -13.30
C ALA A 178 11.42 4.86 -14.07
N ALA A 179 11.17 5.10 -15.36
CA ALA A 179 11.34 6.42 -15.87
C ALA A 179 10.47 7.21 -14.90
N SER A 180 11.11 7.79 -13.89
CA SER A 180 10.76 9.14 -13.47
C SER A 180 10.21 9.80 -14.73
N GLU A 181 8.89 10.00 -14.84
CA GLU A 181 8.35 10.68 -15.99
C GLU A 181 9.15 11.99 -16.06
N PRO A 182 10.04 12.18 -17.05
CA PRO A 182 10.94 13.33 -17.03
C PRO A 182 10.16 14.64 -17.26
N ASP A 183 8.84 14.54 -17.40
CA ASP A 183 7.90 15.54 -17.88
C ASP A 183 6.71 15.73 -16.94
N ALA A 184 6.70 15.10 -15.75
CA ALA A 184 5.68 15.40 -14.75
C ALA A 184 5.79 16.90 -14.39
N PRO A 185 4.72 17.70 -14.58
CA PRO A 185 4.80 19.15 -14.42
C PRO A 185 5.24 19.50 -13.00
N PRO A 186 6.17 20.45 -12.84
CA PRO A 186 6.71 20.80 -11.52
C PRO A 186 5.59 21.23 -10.60
N VAL A 187 5.52 20.60 -9.43
CA VAL A 187 4.55 20.93 -8.39
C VAL A 187 5.12 22.08 -7.56
N HIS A 188 4.31 23.13 -7.35
CA HIS A 188 4.61 24.21 -6.42
C HIS A 188 3.60 24.18 -5.27
N LEU A 189 4.06 24.15 -4.02
CA LEU A 189 3.21 24.29 -2.84
C LEU A 189 3.17 25.74 -2.34
N GLN A 190 1.98 26.26 -2.11
CA GLN A 190 1.77 27.55 -1.47
C GLN A 190 1.06 27.35 -0.14
N PHE A 191 1.73 27.71 0.95
CA PHE A 191 1.16 27.76 2.29
C PHE A 191 0.67 29.17 2.58
N ARG A 192 -0.52 29.29 3.17
CA ARG A 192 -0.94 30.53 3.84
C ARG A 192 -1.19 30.24 5.31
N VAL A 193 -0.56 31.03 6.18
CA VAL A 193 -0.49 30.74 7.62
C VAL A 193 -1.04 31.92 8.42
N SER A 194 -1.91 31.65 9.39
CA SER A 194 -2.40 32.66 10.33
C SER A 194 -1.29 33.13 11.28
N ALA A 195 -1.46 34.31 11.88
CA ALA A 195 -0.49 34.86 12.83
C ALA A 195 -0.29 34.00 14.08
N ASP A 196 -1.33 33.27 14.50
CA ASP A 196 -1.32 32.31 15.61
C ASP A 196 -0.93 30.88 15.18
N GLU A 197 -0.71 30.65 13.88
CA GLU A 197 -0.43 29.36 13.25
C GLU A 197 -1.50 28.28 13.46
N GLU A 198 -2.68 28.62 13.97
CA GLU A 198 -3.80 27.67 14.13
C GLU A 198 -4.44 27.28 12.79
N HIS A 199 -4.27 28.12 11.76
CA HIS A 199 -4.84 27.92 10.43
C HIS A 199 -3.75 27.89 9.36
N VAL A 200 -3.58 26.72 8.74
CA VAL A 200 -2.65 26.49 7.63
C VAL A 200 -3.42 26.07 6.38
N GLU A 201 -3.66 27.03 5.49
CA GLU A 201 -4.16 26.76 4.14
C GLU A 201 -3.04 26.25 3.25
N LEU A 202 -3.34 25.28 2.39
CA LEU A 202 -2.41 24.74 1.42
C LEU A 202 -3.04 24.74 0.02
N ALA A 203 -2.28 25.17 -0.97
CA ALA A 203 -2.61 25.00 -2.37
C ALA A 203 -1.43 24.38 -3.12
N ALA A 204 -1.73 23.49 -4.08
CA ALA A 204 -0.76 22.94 -5.01
C ALA A 204 -1.00 23.54 -6.40
N ARG A 205 0.07 23.97 -7.08
CA ARG A 205 0.03 24.37 -8.48
C ARG A 205 0.79 23.34 -9.32
N VAL A 206 0.10 22.78 -10.30
CA VAL A 206 0.62 21.75 -11.21
C VAL A 206 0.43 22.27 -12.63
N GLY A 207 1.51 22.76 -13.25
CA GLY A 207 1.40 23.55 -14.48
C GLY A 207 0.54 24.81 -14.25
N GLU A 208 -0.50 25.00 -15.06
CA GLU A 208 -1.47 26.10 -14.90
C GLU A 208 -2.59 25.80 -13.90
N ARG A 209 -2.77 24.54 -13.50
CA ARG A 209 -3.86 24.14 -12.62
C ARG A 209 -3.52 24.45 -11.16
N ARG A 210 -4.34 25.28 -10.52
CA ARG A 210 -4.32 25.48 -9.07
C ARG A 210 -5.32 24.55 -8.39
N ILE A 211 -4.85 23.84 -7.37
CA ILE A 211 -5.60 22.88 -6.57
C ILE A 211 -5.63 23.41 -5.13
N ASP A 212 -6.80 23.75 -4.63
CA ASP A 212 -6.98 24.24 -3.27
C ASP A 212 -7.24 23.06 -2.32
N LEU A 213 -6.29 22.82 -1.40
CA LEU A 213 -6.34 21.74 -0.41
C LEU A 213 -6.96 22.20 0.92
N LYS A 214 -7.41 23.46 1.00
CA LYS A 214 -8.06 24.07 2.17
C LYS A 214 -7.18 24.07 3.42
N ALA A 215 -7.72 24.59 4.53
CA ALA A 215 -7.08 24.49 5.84
C ALA A 215 -7.30 23.11 6.46
N ARG A 216 -6.24 22.46 6.94
CA ARG A 216 -6.28 21.16 7.64
C ARG A 216 -5.18 21.07 8.70
N ALA A 217 -5.48 20.44 9.83
CA ALA A 217 -4.51 20.24 10.92
C ALA A 217 -3.27 19.45 10.48
N HIS A 218 -3.45 18.46 9.59
CA HIS A 218 -2.34 17.65 9.06
C HIS A 218 -1.42 18.40 8.10
N HIS A 219 -1.66 19.68 7.76
CA HIS A 219 -0.73 20.50 6.97
C HIS A 219 0.42 21.08 7.81
N TYR A 220 0.28 21.18 9.13
CA TYR A 220 1.28 21.81 9.98
C TYR A 220 2.64 21.09 9.98
N PRO A 221 2.73 19.73 10.05
CA PRO A 221 4.01 19.03 9.87
C PRO A 221 4.68 19.35 8.52
N LEU A 222 3.89 19.47 7.45
CA LEU A 222 4.42 19.80 6.13
C LEU A 222 4.95 21.23 6.06
N LEU A 223 4.30 22.17 6.74
CA LEU A 223 4.76 23.55 6.90
C LEU A 223 6.12 23.61 7.63
N LEU A 224 6.30 22.83 8.69
CA LEU A 224 7.58 22.79 9.42
C LEU A 224 8.71 22.25 8.53
N LEU A 225 8.45 21.21 7.73
CA LEU A 225 9.40 20.69 6.75
C LEU A 225 9.71 21.71 5.64
N ALA A 226 8.70 22.46 5.19
CA ALA A 226 8.88 23.56 4.23
C ALA A 226 9.78 24.67 4.79
N ARG A 227 9.57 25.07 6.05
CA ARG A 227 10.39 26.07 6.75
C ARG A 227 11.84 25.61 6.89
N ALA A 228 12.07 24.36 7.30
CA ALA A 228 13.41 23.79 7.39
C ALA A 228 14.13 23.85 6.04
N ARG A 229 13.44 23.44 4.96
CA ARG A 229 14.00 23.49 3.60
C ARG A 229 14.35 24.91 3.15
N LEU A 230 13.46 25.87 3.37
CA LEU A 230 13.70 27.28 3.00
C LEU A 230 14.83 27.91 3.82
N ALA A 231 14.96 27.56 5.11
CA ALA A 231 16.04 28.02 5.95
C ALA A 231 17.41 27.50 5.47
N ASP A 232 17.50 26.21 5.15
CA ASP A 232 18.71 25.59 4.59
C ASP A 232 19.07 26.19 3.23
N ARG A 233 18.07 26.44 2.38
CA ARG A 233 18.26 27.12 1.09
C ARG A 233 18.84 28.52 1.26
N ALA A 234 18.30 29.29 2.21
CA ALA A 234 18.81 30.62 2.53
C ALA A 234 20.25 30.57 3.09
N ALA A 235 20.62 29.48 3.76
CA ALA A 235 21.98 29.21 4.23
C ALA A 235 22.92 28.66 3.14
N GLY A 236 22.44 28.43 1.92
CA GLY A 236 23.24 27.93 0.79
C GLY A 236 23.55 26.43 0.85
N ILE A 237 22.76 25.65 1.59
CA ILE A 237 22.86 24.18 1.59
C ILE A 237 22.44 23.64 0.21
N PRO A 238 23.17 22.67 -0.38
CA PRO A 238 22.81 22.11 -1.67
C PRO A 238 21.42 21.44 -1.71
N ASP A 239 20.74 21.49 -2.86
CA ASP A 239 19.39 20.95 -3.07
C ASP A 239 19.18 19.48 -2.60
N GLY A 240 20.23 18.66 -2.67
CA GLY A 240 20.21 17.26 -2.21
C GLY A 240 20.22 17.09 -0.69
N GLU A 241 20.74 18.09 0.04
CA GLU A 241 20.90 18.07 1.50
C GLU A 241 20.01 19.08 2.22
N GLU A 242 19.36 20.01 1.53
CA GLU A 242 18.43 20.97 2.16
C GLU A 242 17.17 20.28 2.71
N GLY A 243 16.73 20.75 3.88
CA GLY A 243 15.44 20.41 4.47
C GLY A 243 15.38 19.08 5.22
N TRP A 244 16.48 18.33 5.33
CA TRP A 244 16.51 17.10 6.12
C TRP A 244 16.47 17.40 7.61
N LEU A 245 15.36 17.02 8.24
CA LEU A 245 15.10 17.21 9.66
C LEU A 245 15.03 15.86 10.38
N PRO A 246 15.73 15.67 11.51
CA PRO A 246 15.53 14.49 12.37
C PRO A 246 14.08 14.37 12.85
N GLN A 247 13.53 13.15 12.77
CA GLN A 247 12.14 12.88 13.14
C GLN A 247 11.86 13.23 14.60
N ASP A 248 12.75 12.88 15.51
CA ASP A 248 12.67 13.23 16.94
C ASP A 248 12.59 14.75 17.15
N ARG A 249 13.38 15.53 16.40
CA ARG A 249 13.30 17.00 16.42
C ARG A 249 11.98 17.51 15.89
N LEU A 250 11.45 16.94 14.81
CA LEU A 250 10.14 17.31 14.27
C LEU A 250 9.02 17.02 15.29
N LEU A 251 9.07 15.86 15.97
CA LEU A 251 8.12 15.49 17.01
C LEU A 251 8.16 16.47 18.20
N GLN A 252 9.36 16.89 18.63
CA GLN A 252 9.52 17.91 19.66
C GLN A 252 8.91 19.26 19.25
N MET A 253 9.11 19.68 18.00
CA MET A 253 8.53 20.93 17.47
C MET A 253 7.00 20.87 17.41
N LEU A 254 6.45 19.73 17.01
CA LEU A 254 5.01 19.50 16.93
C LEU A 254 4.36 19.30 18.30
N LYS A 255 5.13 18.86 19.31
CA LYS A 255 4.63 18.40 20.63
C LYS A 255 3.61 17.27 20.50
N VAL A 256 3.91 16.31 19.62
CA VAL A 256 3.07 15.14 19.33
C VAL A 256 3.92 13.87 19.33
N ASP A 257 3.26 12.72 19.38
CA ASP A 257 3.90 11.42 19.20
C ASP A 257 4.11 11.05 17.72
N VAL A 258 4.89 10.00 17.51
CA VAL A 258 5.21 9.46 16.17
C VAL A 258 3.97 8.97 15.41
N GLY A 259 2.95 8.48 16.12
CA GLY A 259 1.68 8.05 15.55
C GLY A 259 0.97 9.21 14.88
N TYR A 260 0.82 10.36 15.58
CA TYR A 260 0.22 11.57 14.99
C TYR A 260 0.97 12.03 13.73
N LEU A 261 2.31 12.00 13.75
CA LEU A 261 3.11 12.38 12.59
C LEU A 261 2.87 11.43 11.40
N HIS A 262 2.83 10.11 11.65
CA HIS A 262 2.54 9.12 10.63
C HIS A 262 1.14 9.29 10.03
N LEU A 263 0.14 9.48 10.89
CA LEU A 263 -1.24 9.77 10.48
C LEU A 263 -1.33 11.03 9.65
N SER A 264 -0.65 12.10 10.05
CA SER A 264 -0.63 13.36 9.32
C SER A 264 -0.05 13.19 7.92
N ILE A 265 1.07 12.48 7.79
CA ILE A 265 1.73 12.21 6.50
C ILE A 265 0.84 11.34 5.60
N HIS A 266 0.23 10.29 6.15
CA HIS A 266 -0.74 9.48 5.42
C HIS A 266 -1.92 10.32 4.90
N ARG A 267 -2.52 11.16 5.76
CA ARG A 267 -3.63 12.06 5.39
C ARG A 267 -3.23 13.07 4.32
N ILE A 268 -2.02 13.64 4.39
CA ILE A 268 -1.47 14.50 3.34
C ILE A 268 -1.44 13.74 2.01
N ARG A 269 -0.84 12.54 2.00
CA ARG A 269 -0.70 11.73 0.78
C ARG A 269 -2.05 11.36 0.18
N LEU A 270 -2.99 10.89 1.01
CA LEU A 270 -4.35 10.57 0.58
C LEU A 270 -5.05 11.79 -0.03
N GLN A 271 -4.95 12.95 0.63
CA GLN A 271 -5.54 14.18 0.12
C GLN A 271 -4.93 14.61 -1.22
N PHE A 272 -3.61 14.49 -1.38
CA PHE A 272 -2.91 14.81 -2.63
C PHE A 272 -3.34 13.87 -3.75
N THR A 273 -3.44 12.57 -3.49
CA THR A 273 -3.97 11.56 -4.43
C THR A 273 -5.39 11.92 -4.87
N GLN A 274 -6.29 12.20 -3.92
CA GLN A 274 -7.68 12.55 -4.21
C GLN A 274 -7.81 13.85 -5.01
N ALA A 275 -6.92 14.80 -4.77
CA ALA A 275 -6.89 16.08 -5.48
C ALA A 275 -6.17 16.00 -6.84
N GLY A 276 -5.59 14.83 -7.18
CA GLY A 276 -4.87 14.61 -8.44
C GLY A 276 -3.53 15.34 -8.51
N VAL A 277 -2.85 15.55 -7.38
CA VAL A 277 -1.47 16.03 -7.35
C VAL A 277 -0.54 14.88 -7.77
N PRO A 278 0.40 15.09 -8.72
CA PRO A 278 1.34 14.07 -9.13
C PRO A 278 2.23 13.59 -7.98
N ASP A 279 2.62 12.31 -8.02
CA ASP A 279 3.62 11.68 -7.14
C ASP A 279 3.42 11.97 -5.63
N PRO A 280 2.23 11.66 -5.06
CA PRO A 280 1.89 12.01 -3.68
C PRO A 280 2.82 11.35 -2.65
N THR A 281 3.42 10.19 -2.96
CA THR A 281 4.38 9.51 -2.08
C THR A 281 5.61 10.37 -1.81
N ARG A 282 6.06 11.16 -2.79
CA ARG A 282 7.22 12.06 -2.69
C ARG A 282 6.94 13.39 -2.01
N VAL A 283 5.71 13.67 -1.59
CA VAL A 283 5.43 14.91 -0.82
C VAL A 283 6.30 15.01 0.43
N VAL A 284 6.56 13.87 1.08
CA VAL A 284 7.50 13.75 2.21
C VAL A 284 8.46 12.62 1.91
N GLU A 285 9.74 12.95 1.84
CA GLU A 285 10.84 11.99 1.66
C GLU A 285 11.38 11.54 3.02
N ARG A 286 11.87 10.30 3.07
CA ARG A 286 12.43 9.68 4.28
C ARG A 286 13.79 9.05 4.01
N ARG A 287 14.76 9.26 4.89
CA ARG A 287 15.97 8.42 4.98
C ARG A 287 15.77 7.44 6.15
N LEU A 288 15.16 6.29 5.87
CA LEU A 288 14.69 5.32 6.88
C LEU A 288 15.77 4.93 7.89
N GLY A 289 17.01 4.68 7.46
CA GLY A 289 18.12 4.32 8.35
C GLY A 289 18.63 5.45 9.25
N ALA A 290 18.33 6.71 8.93
CA ALA A 290 18.79 7.88 9.66
C ALA A 290 17.66 8.61 10.42
N GLY A 291 16.41 8.16 10.28
CA GLY A 291 15.25 8.82 10.88
C GLY A 291 15.06 10.26 10.42
N LEU A 292 15.49 10.59 9.19
CA LEU A 292 15.38 11.95 8.64
C LEU A 292 14.18 12.09 7.72
N LEU A 293 13.52 13.24 7.78
CA LEU A 293 12.35 13.62 7.00
C LEU A 293 12.62 14.95 6.28
N ARG A 294 12.11 15.10 5.07
CA ARG A 294 12.04 16.41 4.39
C ARG A 294 10.82 16.56 3.51
N LEU A 295 10.50 17.80 3.17
CA LEU A 295 9.57 18.10 2.07
C LEU A 295 10.26 17.72 0.75
N GLY A 296 9.67 16.80 -0.03
CA GLY A 296 10.23 16.38 -1.32
C GLY A 296 9.89 17.33 -2.47
N ILE A 297 8.90 18.22 -2.30
CA ILE A 297 8.55 19.23 -3.31
C ILE A 297 9.51 20.42 -3.18
N ALA A 298 10.31 20.67 -4.23
CA ALA A 298 11.37 21.68 -4.22
C ALA A 298 10.87 23.14 -4.26
N HIS A 299 9.75 23.38 -4.93
CA HIS A 299 9.18 24.72 -5.07
C HIS A 299 8.09 24.94 -4.02
N VAL A 300 8.38 25.81 -3.04
CA VAL A 300 7.47 26.14 -1.96
C VAL A 300 7.48 27.63 -1.64
N THR A 301 6.31 28.18 -1.33
CA THR A 301 6.09 29.54 -0.85
C THR A 301 5.28 29.51 0.44
N ILE A 302 5.56 30.45 1.35
CA ILE A 302 4.85 30.61 2.62
C ILE A 302 4.48 32.09 2.75
N ASP A 303 3.19 32.36 2.73
CA ASP A 303 2.62 33.71 2.83
C ASP A 303 1.76 33.84 4.11
N PRO A 304 1.59 35.04 4.67
CA PRO A 304 0.59 35.28 5.71
C PRO A 304 -0.84 35.17 5.16
N LEU A 305 -1.78 34.73 6.02
CA LEU A 305 -3.23 34.76 5.74
C LEU A 305 -3.80 36.18 5.67
#